data_AF-A0A0F9JD72-F1
#
_entry.id   AF-A0A0F9JD72-F1
#
_cell.length_a   1.000
_cell.length_b   1.000
_cell.length_c   1.000
_cell.angle_alpha   90.00
_cell.angle_beta   90.00
_cell.angle_gamma   90.00
#
_symmetry.space_group_name_H-M   'P 1'
#
loop_
_entity.id
_entity.type
_entity.pdbx_description
1 polymer ?
#
loop_
_entity_poly.entity_id
_entity_poly.type
_entity_poly.pdbx_seq_one_letter_code
_entity_poly.pdbx_strand_id
1 'polypeptide(L)' 'MRRNPYTEIGIKRVPCYRCGKPSVRQWQICSLNNEYKGLCRECDIELNQIVLTFMEISPKEVHCLIEDYKEVA' A
#
# COMPACT_ATOMS: atom_id res chain seq x y z
N MET A 1 14.25 -9.22 -7.95
CA MET A 1 13.98 -8.68 -6.60
C MET A 1 14.29 -7.19 -6.60
N ARG A 2 13.31 -6.30 -6.36
CA ARG A 2 13.50 -4.83 -6.49
C ARG A 2 13.77 -4.21 -5.11
N ARG A 3 14.97 -3.67 -4.90
CA ARG A 3 15.42 -3.08 -3.61
C ARG A 3 15.41 -1.55 -3.56
N ASN A 4 15.09 -0.90 -4.68
CA ASN A 4 14.96 0.54 -4.77
C ASN A 4 13.51 0.88 -5.11
N PRO A 5 12.97 2.02 -4.66
CA PRO A 5 11.62 2.42 -5.01
C PRO A 5 11.45 2.53 -6.53
N TYR A 6 10.25 2.24 -7.01
CA TYR A 6 9.80 2.60 -8.35
C TYR A 6 9.61 4.12 -8.42
N THR A 7 9.85 4.68 -9.61
CA THR A 7 9.48 6.06 -9.90
C THR A 7 7.98 6.17 -10.14
N GLU A 8 7.41 7.37 -10.07
CA GLU A 8 5.98 7.60 -10.34
C GLU A 8 5.54 7.15 -11.74
N ILE A 9 6.42 7.30 -12.73
CA ILE A 9 6.16 6.81 -14.09
C ILE A 9 6.35 5.29 -14.15
N GLY A 10 7.39 4.77 -13.50
CA GLY A 10 7.74 3.36 -13.55
C GLY A 10 6.70 2.46 -12.88
N ILE A 11 6.10 2.92 -11.78
CA ILE A 11 5.17 2.10 -10.98
C ILE A 11 3.89 1.75 -11.73
N LYS A 12 3.43 2.62 -12.65
CA LYS A 12 2.21 2.38 -13.46
C LYS A 12 2.32 1.15 -14.37
N ARG A 13 3.54 0.68 -14.65
CA ARG A 13 3.81 -0.54 -15.44
C ARG A 13 3.94 -1.80 -14.58
N VAL A 14 3.91 -1.65 -13.26
CA VAL A 14 4.09 -2.75 -12.31
C VAL A 14 2.70 -3.25 -11.90
N PRO A 15 2.40 -4.56 -12.04
CA PRO A 15 1.15 -5.12 -11.56
C PRO A 15 1.13 -5.12 -10.03
N CYS A 16 -0.05 -4.86 -9.46
CA CYS A 16 -0.31 -4.92 -8.03
C CYS A 16 0.02 -6.32 -7.53
N TYR A 17 0.82 -6.38 -6.46
CA TYR A 17 1.26 -7.65 -5.89
C TYR A 17 0.11 -8.51 -5.34
N ARG A 18 -1.02 -7.89 -4.94
CA ARG A 18 -2.18 -8.59 -4.39
C ARG A 18 -3.21 -9.02 -5.45
N CYS A 19 -3.43 -8.23 -6.49
CA CYS A 19 -4.54 -8.45 -7.43
C CYS A 19 -4.21 -8.29 -8.92
N GLY A 20 -2.98 -7.91 -9.28
CA GLY A 20 -2.56 -7.76 -10.67
C GLY A 20 -2.97 -6.46 -11.39
N LYS A 21 -3.87 -5.64 -10.83
CA LYS A 21 -4.24 -4.32 -11.39
C LYS A 21 -3.02 -3.38 -11.46
N PRO A 22 -3.02 -2.33 -12.31
CA PRO A 22 -1.92 -1.37 -12.36
C PRO A 22 -1.63 -0.72 -10.99
N SER A 23 -0.36 -0.65 -10.62
CA SER A 23 0.06 -0.08 -9.34
C SER A 23 0.15 1.45 -9.38
N VAL A 24 -0.17 2.08 -8.24
CA VAL A 24 -0.03 3.52 -8.02
C VAL A 24 0.74 3.85 -6.73
N ARG A 25 0.79 2.90 -5.77
CA ARG A 25 1.55 2.98 -4.52
C ARG A 25 2.53 1.82 -4.42
N GLN A 26 3.52 1.95 -3.55
CA GLN A 26 4.49 0.90 -3.27
C GLN A 26 4.77 0.79 -1.79
N TRP A 27 5.03 -0.44 -1.35
CA TRP A 27 5.41 -0.75 0.02
C TRP A 27 6.76 -1.43 0.04
N GLN A 28 7.62 -1.06 1.00
CA GLN A 28 8.83 -1.81 1.30
C GLN A 28 8.52 -2.88 2.34
N ILE A 29 8.67 -4.14 1.96
CA ILE A 29 8.36 -5.28 2.82
C ILE A 29 9.66 -5.76 3.47
N CYS A 30 9.85 -5.46 4.74
CA CYS A 30 11.08 -5.77 5.48
C CYS A 30 11.34 -7.29 5.57
N SER A 31 10.30 -8.08 5.82
CA SER A 31 10.36 -9.54 5.88
C SER A 31 10.59 -10.21 4.52
N LEU A 32 10.44 -9.46 3.42
CA LEU A 32 10.71 -9.93 2.07
C LEU A 32 12.03 -9.36 1.56
N ASN A 33 13.08 -9.46 2.38
CA ASN A 33 14.42 -8.93 2.08
C ASN A 33 14.38 -7.49 1.54
N ASN A 34 13.61 -6.63 2.24
CA ASN A 34 13.44 -5.21 1.96
C ASN A 34 12.98 -4.88 0.53
N GLU A 35 12.14 -5.74 -0.06
CA GLU A 35 11.61 -5.53 -1.41
C GLU A 35 10.54 -4.46 -1.50
N TYR A 36 10.57 -3.70 -2.59
CA TYR A 36 9.48 -2.83 -3.00
C TYR A 36 8.46 -3.59 -3.84
N LYS A 37 7.21 -3.66 -3.37
CA LYS A 37 6.06 -4.22 -4.10
C LYS A 37 5.08 -3.12 -4.46
N GLY A 38 4.60 -3.13 -5.70
CA GLY A 38 3.55 -2.22 -6.17
C GLY A 38 2.17 -2.67 -5.68
N LEU A 39 1.31 -1.72 -5.38
CA LEU A 39 -0.08 -1.91 -5.02
C LEU A 39 -0.97 -0.96 -5.83
N CYS A 40 -2.14 -1.47 -6.23
CA CYS A 40 -3.22 -0.61 -6.70
C CYS A 40 -3.85 0.13 -5.51
N ARG A 41 -4.61 1.19 -5.81
CA ARG A 41 -5.26 2.04 -4.81
C ARG A 41 -6.09 1.26 -3.79
N GLU A 42 -6.94 0.34 -4.27
CA GLU A 42 -7.84 -0.45 -3.42
C GLU A 42 -7.06 -1.35 -2.46
N CYS A 43 -6.07 -2.10 -2.98
CA CYS A 43 -5.25 -3.00 -2.16
C CYS A 43 -4.36 -2.25 -1.17
N ASP A 44 -3.97 -1.02 -1.49
CA ASP A 44 -3.20 -0.15 -0.61
C ASP A 44 -4.05 0.38 0.55
N ILE A 45 -5.28 0.85 0.27
CA ILE A 45 -6.26 1.25 1.31
C ILE A 45 -6.57 0.08 2.24
N GLU A 46 -6.87 -1.10 1.70
CA GLU A 46 -7.11 -2.30 2.50
C GLU A 46 -5.91 -2.66 3.38
N LEU A 47 -4.70 -2.55 2.84
CA LEU A 47 -3.49 -2.88 3.59
C LEU A 47 -3.25 -1.90 4.74
N ASN A 48 -3.44 -0.59 4.50
CA ASN A 48 -3.38 0.41 5.57
C ASN A 48 -4.41 0.12 6.67
N GLN A 49 -5.66 -0.20 6.32
CA GLN A 49 -6.69 -0.56 7.29
C GLN A 49 -6.28 -1.78 8.15
N ILE A 50 -5.71 -2.82 7.52
CA ILE A 50 -5.23 -4.03 8.21
C ILE A 50 -4.09 -3.67 9.17
N VAL A 51 -3.10 -2.88 8.72
CA VAL A 51 -1.95 -2.49 9.53
C VAL A 51 -2.37 -1.63 10.73
N LEU A 52 -3.24 -0.63 10.52
CA LEU A 52 -3.76 0.20 11.60
C LEU A 52 -4.52 -0.63 12.64
N THR A 53 -5.31 -1.60 12.19
CA THR A 53 -6.01 -2.54 13.07
C THR A 53 -5.04 -3.44 13.84
N PHE A 54 -4.00 -3.94 13.18
CA PHE A 54 -2.94 -4.74 13.81
C PHE A 54 -2.15 -3.95 14.87
N MET A 55 -2.01 -2.64 14.67
CA MET A 55 -1.38 -1.73 15.64
C MET A 55 -2.29 -1.35 16.82
N GLU A 56 -3.46 -1.97 16.93
CA GLU A 56 -4.44 -1.73 18.00
C GLU A 56 -4.95 -0.27 18.05
N ILE A 57 -4.91 0.44 16.92
CA ILE A 57 -5.55 1.76 16.80
C ILE A 57 -7.06 1.58 16.92
N SER A 58 -7.72 2.47 17.66
CA SER A 58 -9.15 2.30 17.94
C SER A 58 -9.98 2.28 16.64
N PRO A 59 -11.05 1.47 16.54
CA PRO A 59 -11.83 1.38 15.30
C PRO A 59 -12.36 2.73 14.80
N LYS A 60 -12.66 3.65 15.72
CA LYS A 60 -13.09 5.02 15.40
C LYS A 60 -11.96 5.81 14.73
N GLU A 61 -10.75 5.78 15.29
CA GLU A 61 -9.60 6.47 14.71
C GLU A 61 -9.18 5.86 13.38
N VAL A 62 -9.21 4.52 13.26
CA VAL A 62 -8.91 3.85 11.99
C VAL A 62 -9.88 4.30 10.90
N HIS A 63 -11.18 4.39 11.19
CA HIS A 63 -12.16 4.89 10.25
C HIS A 63 -11.83 6.31 9.76
N CYS A 64 -11.54 7.24 10.67
CA CYS A 64 -11.16 8.61 10.30
C CYS A 64 -9.88 8.65 9.44
N LEU A 65 -8.83 7.93 9.84
CA LEU A 65 -7.56 7.89 9.11
C LEU A 65 -7.72 7.33 7.68
N ILE A 66 -8.57 6.33 7.51
CA ILE A 66 -8.80 5.71 6.20
C ILE A 66 -9.68 6.57 5.30
N GLU A 67 -10.68 7.27 5.84
CA GLU A 67 -11.45 8.24 5.04
C GLU A 67 -10.55 9.38 4.55
N ASP A 68 -9.72 9.96 5.42
CA ASP A 68 -8.75 10.99 5.03
C ASP A 68 -7.76 10.46 3.98
N TYR A 69 -7.32 9.20 4.14
CA TYR A 69 -6.40 8.58 3.19
C TYR A 69 -7.02 8.39 1.81
N LYS A 70 -8.31 8.02 1.71
CA LYS A 70 -8.99 7.81 0.43
C LYS A 70 -8.97 9.04 -0.46
N GLU A 71 -9.04 10.25 0.11
CA GLU A 71 -9.01 11.51 -0.65
C GLU A 71 -7.66 11.77 -1.33
N VAL A 72 -6.56 11.22 -0.80
CA VAL A 72 -5.20 11.40 -1.31
C VAL A 72 -4.62 10.16 -2.00
N ALA A 73 -5.30 9.01 -1.89
CA ALA A 73 -4.83 7.69 -2.34
C ALA A 73 -4.85 7.49 -3.86
#